data_AF-A0A0J1F644-F1
#
_entry.id   AF-A0A0J1F644-F1
#
_cell.length_a   1.000
_cell.length_b   1.000
_cell.length_c   1.000
_cell.angle_alpha   90.00
_cell.angle_beta   90.00
_cell.angle_gamma   90.00
#
_symmetry.space_group_name_H-M   'P 1'
#
loop_
_entity.id
_entity.type
_entity.pdbx_description
1 polymer ?
#
loop_
_entity_poly.entity_id
_entity_poly.type
_entity_poly.pdbx_seq_one_letter_code
_entity_poly.pdbx_strand_id
1 'polypeptide(L)'
;MASETDLALRGGGFLLVDVGPDQVFIPEELNEDHLQLKRMTHNFVEKEVATRIEELEEKKEGVITSLLRQAGDLGLLGLEVPEEFGGLSLDKYSTVVVGEEVPRGGSFAVAYAAHTGIGTLPIVYFGTPQQKAKYLPALASGEKIAAYCLTEPGSGSDALGAKTTAVLNAEGTHYILNGTKQFITNAGFADIFLVYAKVDGKLTNFIVERDMPGVSFGLEEKKMGIRGSSTRQVILEDVAVPAENVVGELGRGHVVAFNILNVGRFKLAAAAMGSAQLVLETALTYAAERKQFGVPLTNFGAIQAKLAEMATQTYVAESVVYRTAGLMEEGFRGLDLTGDCRKQAGKALEEYAIECSLNKVLASEVLDFVADEGVQIHGGYGFIQEYPIERMYRDSRINRIFEGTNEINRLLVPGTLLKRAMSGELPLLQAAQAVGKELLSAGPASQEEGLGGVLRLVQKGKKLFLMAAGLAAQNEGNALKDNQFVLMALAEMVLQIYAAESAVLRAMKLAGLEVQAKHQLFAAKAATLASYTAFNSLEQQAKEVLCAVEKGDALATVLAGVKKLARRPNVDMIGLRREIAAMTIEQGKYPLR
;
A
#
# COMPACT_ATOMS: atom_id res chain seq x y z
N MET A 1 6.57 -8.75 30.13
CA MET A 1 7.17 -8.22 28.89
C MET A 1 6.80 -9.20 27.78
N ALA A 2 6.33 -8.71 26.63
CA ALA A 2 6.05 -9.56 25.48
C ALA A 2 7.35 -10.33 25.10
N SER A 3 7.23 -11.55 24.60
CA SER A 3 8.41 -12.27 24.09
C SER A 3 8.98 -11.55 22.86
N GLU A 4 10.25 -11.78 22.50
CA GLU A 4 10.82 -11.20 21.27
C GLU A 4 10.01 -11.61 20.03
N THR A 5 9.49 -12.84 20.01
CA THR A 5 8.60 -13.35 18.97
C THR A 5 7.29 -12.58 18.90
N ASP A 6 6.66 -12.30 20.04
CA ASP A 6 5.42 -11.49 20.08
C ASP A 6 5.68 -10.06 19.62
N LEU A 7 6.83 -9.48 19.99
CA LEU A 7 7.18 -8.12 19.63
C LEU A 7 7.46 -7.99 18.12
N ALA A 8 8.00 -9.03 17.48
CA ALA A 8 8.21 -9.06 16.03
C ALA A 8 6.89 -8.99 15.22
N LEU A 9 5.79 -9.50 15.80
CA LEU A 9 4.46 -9.52 15.18
C LEU A 9 3.64 -8.25 15.43
N ARG A 10 4.09 -7.36 16.32
CA ARG A 10 3.46 -6.06 16.57
C ARG A 10 3.76 -5.10 15.44
N GLY A 11 2.79 -4.26 15.06
CA GLY A 11 3.06 -3.22 14.06
C GLY A 11 4.13 -2.24 14.55
N GLY A 12 5.15 -1.97 13.73
CA GLY A 12 6.35 -1.21 14.09
C GLY A 12 7.35 -1.96 14.97
N GLY A 13 7.03 -3.19 15.40
CA GLY A 13 7.89 -4.01 16.26
C GLY A 13 9.18 -4.48 15.57
N PHE A 14 9.18 -4.57 14.23
CA PHE A 14 10.37 -4.88 13.44
C PHE A 14 11.54 -3.91 13.66
N LEU A 15 11.29 -2.70 14.17
CA LEU A 15 12.34 -1.73 14.50
C LEU A 15 13.11 -2.07 15.78
N LEU A 16 12.56 -2.97 16.61
CA LEU A 16 13.04 -3.24 17.98
C LEU A 16 13.71 -4.59 18.13
N VAL A 17 13.33 -5.57 17.31
CA VAL A 17 13.83 -6.94 17.37
C VAL A 17 14.36 -7.40 16.02
N ASP A 18 15.19 -8.43 16.04
CA ASP A 18 15.61 -9.11 14.83
C ASP A 18 14.50 -10.01 14.34
N VAL A 19 14.08 -9.82 13.09
CA VAL A 19 13.06 -10.63 12.42
C VAL A 19 13.78 -11.66 11.56
N GLY A 20 13.43 -12.93 11.73
CA GLY A 20 13.99 -14.04 10.95
C GLY A 20 13.18 -14.37 9.69
N PRO A 21 13.75 -15.14 8.74
CA PRO A 21 13.05 -15.55 7.51
C PRO A 21 11.75 -16.33 7.77
N ASP A 22 11.69 -17.14 8.83
CA ASP A 22 10.50 -17.93 9.19
C ASP A 22 9.34 -17.08 9.72
N GLN A 23 9.58 -15.80 10.03
CA GLN A 23 8.58 -14.86 10.57
C GLN A 23 7.97 -13.96 9.50
N VAL A 24 8.33 -14.12 8.23
CA VAL A 24 7.74 -13.37 7.12
C VAL A 24 7.09 -14.32 6.11
N PHE A 25 5.94 -13.92 5.58
CA PHE A 25 5.32 -14.58 4.44
C PHE A 25 5.92 -14.06 3.13
N ILE A 26 6.21 -14.96 2.19
CA ILE A 26 6.74 -14.62 0.86
C ILE A 26 5.85 -15.16 -0.26
N PRO A 27 5.88 -14.56 -1.47
CA PRO A 27 5.08 -15.03 -2.61
C PRO A 27 5.30 -16.50 -2.96
N GLU A 28 6.50 -17.02 -2.71
CA GLU A 28 6.86 -18.41 -3.01
C GLU A 28 6.22 -19.43 -2.06
N GLU A 29 5.50 -18.99 -1.03
CA GLU A 29 4.71 -19.83 -0.12
C GLU A 29 3.21 -19.87 -0.48
N LEU A 30 2.80 -19.22 -1.58
CA LEU A 30 1.43 -19.33 -2.09
C LEU A 30 1.11 -20.78 -2.44
N ASN A 31 -0.02 -21.29 -1.92
CA ASN A 31 -0.51 -22.62 -2.23
C ASN A 31 -1.17 -22.70 -3.61
N GLU A 32 -1.58 -23.89 -4.04
CA GLU A 32 -2.17 -24.10 -5.35
C GLU A 32 -3.51 -23.37 -5.55
N ASP A 33 -4.31 -23.20 -4.49
CA ASP A 33 -5.58 -22.46 -4.54
C ASP A 33 -5.33 -20.97 -4.83
N HIS A 34 -4.32 -20.37 -4.19
CA HIS A 34 -3.87 -19.01 -4.50
C HIS A 34 -3.39 -18.90 -5.94
N LEU A 35 -2.60 -19.87 -6.42
CA LEU A 35 -2.10 -19.86 -7.81
C LEU A 35 -3.23 -20.06 -8.82
N GLN A 36 -4.25 -20.86 -8.50
CA GLN A 36 -5.45 -21.02 -9.32
C GLN A 36 -6.26 -19.73 -9.38
N LEU A 37 -6.46 -19.05 -8.24
CA LEU A 37 -7.11 -17.75 -8.17
C LEU A 37 -6.36 -16.70 -9.00
N LYS A 38 -5.01 -16.70 -8.93
CA LYS A 38 -4.16 -15.85 -9.76
C LYS A 38 -4.42 -16.08 -11.24
N ARG A 39 -4.36 -17.34 -11.69
CA ARG A 39 -4.59 -17.72 -13.11
C ARG A 39 -6.00 -17.39 -13.58
N MET A 40 -7.02 -17.60 -12.73
CA MET A 40 -8.40 -17.26 -13.05
C MET A 40 -8.54 -15.75 -13.25
N THR A 41 -8.03 -14.96 -12.30
CA THR A 41 -8.08 -13.49 -12.36
C THR A 41 -7.32 -12.98 -13.57
N HIS A 42 -6.10 -13.48 -13.80
CA HIS A 42 -5.29 -13.13 -14.97
C HIS A 42 -6.04 -13.38 -16.28
N ASN A 43 -6.61 -14.58 -16.44
CA ASN A 43 -7.37 -14.94 -17.65
C ASN A 43 -8.59 -14.04 -17.85
N PHE A 44 -9.35 -13.75 -16.80
CA PHE A 44 -10.49 -12.84 -16.87
C PHE A 44 -10.06 -11.44 -17.30
N VAL A 45 -9.04 -10.88 -16.65
CA VAL A 45 -8.60 -9.51 -16.92
C VAL A 45 -8.00 -9.40 -18.32
N GLU A 46 -7.13 -10.31 -18.74
CA GLU A 46 -6.49 -10.26 -20.06
C GLU A 46 -7.50 -10.50 -21.20
N LYS A 47 -8.46 -11.43 -21.04
CA LYS A 47 -9.36 -11.81 -22.14
C LYS A 47 -10.62 -10.96 -22.22
N GLU A 48 -11.20 -10.57 -21.08
CA GLU A 48 -12.48 -9.87 -21.04
C GLU A 48 -12.32 -8.35 -20.82
N VAL A 49 -11.35 -7.94 -19.99
CA VAL A 49 -11.20 -6.53 -19.60
C VAL A 49 -10.21 -5.80 -20.51
N ALA A 50 -9.00 -6.34 -20.69
CA ALA A 50 -7.91 -5.68 -21.42
C ALA A 50 -8.24 -5.48 -22.90
N THR A 51 -9.00 -6.40 -23.50
CA THR A 51 -9.51 -6.31 -24.88
C THR A 51 -10.51 -5.16 -25.09
N ARG A 52 -11.02 -4.57 -24.01
CA ARG A 52 -12.03 -3.51 -24.01
C ARG A 52 -11.53 -2.21 -23.39
N ILE A 53 -10.22 -2.04 -23.27
CA ILE A 53 -9.59 -0.86 -22.66
C ILE A 53 -10.03 0.46 -23.31
N GLU A 54 -10.17 0.49 -24.64
CA GLU A 54 -10.60 1.71 -25.34
C GLU A 54 -12.04 2.08 -24.98
N GLU A 55 -12.96 1.10 -24.99
CA GLU A 55 -14.35 1.29 -24.56
C GLU A 55 -14.43 1.77 -23.10
N LEU A 56 -13.55 1.23 -22.24
CA LEU A 56 -13.43 1.65 -20.85
C LEU A 56 -12.94 3.10 -20.75
N GLU A 57 -11.87 3.48 -21.44
CA GLU A 57 -11.32 4.85 -21.42
C GLU A 57 -12.33 5.89 -21.93
N GLU A 58 -13.16 5.51 -22.91
CA GLU A 58 -14.28 6.32 -23.41
C GLU A 58 -15.49 6.35 -22.47
N LYS A 59 -15.47 5.57 -21.38
CA LYS A 59 -16.60 5.36 -20.46
C LYS A 59 -17.88 4.93 -21.20
N LYS A 60 -17.76 4.02 -22.16
CA LYS A 60 -18.93 3.50 -22.87
C LYS A 60 -19.93 2.89 -21.89
N GLU A 61 -21.19 3.29 -22.02
CA GLU A 61 -22.26 2.95 -21.08
C GLU A 61 -22.39 1.41 -20.90
N GLY A 62 -22.55 0.96 -19.66
CA GLY A 62 -22.74 -0.45 -19.31
C GLY A 62 -21.51 -1.36 -19.40
N VAL A 63 -20.39 -0.89 -19.96
CA VAL A 63 -19.17 -1.72 -20.13
C VAL A 63 -18.57 -2.10 -18.78
N ILE A 64 -18.31 -1.10 -17.94
CA ILE A 64 -17.66 -1.33 -16.64
C ILE A 64 -18.54 -2.12 -15.68
N THR A 65 -19.85 -1.88 -15.68
CA THR A 65 -20.81 -2.61 -14.83
C THR A 65 -20.99 -4.05 -15.30
N SER A 66 -20.98 -4.31 -16.61
CA SER A 66 -20.98 -5.67 -17.15
C SER A 66 -19.72 -6.45 -16.73
N LEU A 67 -18.55 -5.82 -16.79
CA LEU A 67 -17.29 -6.45 -16.36
C LEU A 67 -17.27 -6.68 -14.84
N LEU A 68 -17.80 -5.75 -14.03
CA LEU A 68 -17.94 -5.96 -12.59
C LEU A 68 -18.87 -7.14 -12.30
N ARG A 69 -19.99 -7.26 -13.01
CA ARG A 69 -20.90 -8.41 -12.84
C ARG A 69 -20.23 -9.74 -13.20
N GLN A 70 -19.49 -9.79 -14.30
CA GLN A 70 -18.71 -10.99 -14.66
C GLN A 70 -17.65 -11.32 -13.60
N ALA A 71 -16.99 -10.30 -13.01
CA ALA A 71 -16.09 -10.52 -11.88
C ALA A 71 -16.83 -11.07 -10.65
N GLY A 72 -18.08 -10.63 -10.42
CA GLY A 72 -18.97 -11.17 -9.38
C GLY A 72 -19.34 -12.63 -9.61
N ASP A 73 -19.66 -13.01 -10.85
CA ASP A 73 -19.94 -14.41 -11.24
C ASP A 73 -18.73 -15.34 -11.00
N LEU A 74 -17.51 -14.78 -11.05
CA LEU A 74 -16.25 -15.47 -10.72
C LEU A 74 -15.90 -15.43 -9.21
N GLY A 75 -16.73 -14.79 -8.38
CA GLY A 75 -16.50 -14.61 -6.94
C GLY A 75 -15.46 -13.53 -6.58
N LEU A 76 -14.93 -12.79 -7.57
CA LEU A 76 -13.86 -11.83 -7.37
C LEU A 76 -14.31 -10.57 -6.60
N LEU A 77 -15.61 -10.27 -6.54
CA LEU A 77 -16.14 -9.14 -5.76
C LEU A 77 -16.39 -9.49 -4.28
N GLY A 78 -16.45 -10.78 -3.95
CA GLY A 78 -16.80 -11.29 -2.63
C GLY A 78 -15.63 -11.91 -1.85
N LEU A 79 -14.37 -11.68 -2.24
CA LEU A 79 -13.20 -12.35 -1.65
C LEU A 79 -13.18 -12.26 -0.12
N GLU A 80 -13.35 -11.05 0.42
CA GLU A 80 -13.28 -10.77 1.87
C GLU A 80 -14.67 -10.72 2.53
N VAL A 81 -15.73 -11.04 1.78
CA VAL A 81 -17.09 -11.12 2.31
C VAL A 81 -17.29 -12.52 2.91
N PRO A 82 -17.90 -12.64 4.10
CA PRO A 82 -18.20 -13.95 4.68
C PRO A 82 -19.09 -14.81 3.78
N GLU A 83 -18.86 -16.13 3.78
CA GLU A 83 -19.64 -17.10 3.00
C GLU A 83 -21.14 -17.04 3.29
N GLU A 84 -21.53 -16.80 4.55
CA GLU A 84 -22.94 -16.63 4.97
C GLU A 84 -23.65 -15.50 4.21
N PHE A 85 -22.89 -14.52 3.72
CA PHE A 85 -23.38 -13.41 2.93
C PHE A 85 -23.01 -13.51 1.45
N GLY A 86 -22.74 -14.71 0.94
CA GLY A 86 -22.47 -14.97 -0.47
C GLY A 86 -21.06 -14.62 -0.94
N GLY A 87 -20.12 -14.39 -0.03
CA GLY A 87 -18.70 -14.22 -0.34
C GLY A 87 -17.90 -15.52 -0.26
N LEU A 88 -16.57 -15.39 -0.17
CA LEU A 88 -15.63 -16.51 -0.17
C LEU A 88 -14.75 -16.61 1.08
N SER A 89 -14.83 -15.65 2.00
CA SER A 89 -14.02 -15.61 3.25
C SER A 89 -12.50 -15.86 3.04
N LEU A 90 -11.93 -15.41 1.92
CA LEU A 90 -10.54 -15.67 1.59
C LEU A 90 -9.57 -14.81 2.40
N ASP A 91 -8.36 -15.33 2.55
CA ASP A 91 -7.27 -14.71 3.27
C ASP A 91 -6.71 -13.45 2.58
N LYS A 92 -5.83 -12.75 3.32
CA LYS A 92 -5.16 -11.55 2.79
C LYS A 92 -4.21 -11.86 1.63
N TYR A 93 -3.69 -13.09 1.51
CA TYR A 93 -2.86 -13.50 0.39
C TYR A 93 -3.65 -13.52 -0.92
N SER A 94 -4.86 -14.09 -0.88
CA SER A 94 -5.82 -14.12 -1.98
C SER A 94 -6.17 -12.71 -2.45
N THR A 95 -6.31 -11.77 -1.50
CA THR A 95 -6.53 -10.35 -1.80
C THR A 95 -5.35 -9.72 -2.56
N VAL A 96 -4.11 -10.01 -2.15
CA VAL A 96 -2.92 -9.52 -2.85
C VAL A 96 -2.81 -10.14 -4.24
N VAL A 97 -3.04 -11.45 -4.36
CA VAL A 97 -2.99 -12.19 -5.63
C VAL A 97 -3.95 -11.59 -6.67
N VAL A 98 -5.18 -11.30 -6.27
CA VAL A 98 -6.15 -10.65 -7.17
C VAL A 98 -5.73 -9.20 -7.45
N GLY A 99 -5.30 -8.47 -6.41
CA GLY A 99 -4.78 -7.11 -6.53
C GLY A 99 -3.60 -6.98 -7.48
N GLU A 100 -2.77 -8.01 -7.62
CA GLU A 100 -1.62 -8.05 -8.53
C GLU A 100 -2.03 -8.15 -10.01
N GLU A 101 -3.15 -8.82 -10.33
CA GLU A 101 -3.55 -9.10 -11.72
C GLU A 101 -4.60 -8.10 -12.26
N VAL A 102 -5.52 -7.63 -11.42
CA VAL A 102 -6.58 -6.67 -11.81
C VAL A 102 -6.06 -5.39 -12.50
N PRO A 103 -4.89 -4.81 -12.15
CA PRO A 103 -4.35 -3.61 -12.79
C PRO A 103 -4.10 -3.72 -14.30
N ARG A 104 -4.00 -4.94 -14.85
CA ARG A 104 -3.94 -5.18 -16.30
C ARG A 104 -5.18 -4.62 -17.03
N GLY A 105 -6.30 -4.49 -16.34
CA GLY A 105 -7.53 -3.86 -16.82
C GLY A 105 -7.56 -2.33 -16.77
N GLY A 106 -6.45 -1.67 -16.39
CA GLY A 106 -6.35 -0.21 -16.31
C GLY A 106 -7.42 0.40 -15.40
N SER A 107 -8.24 1.29 -15.95
CA SER A 107 -9.32 1.98 -15.25
C SER A 107 -10.34 1.05 -14.55
N PHE A 108 -10.55 -0.18 -15.03
CA PHE A 108 -11.40 -1.17 -14.36
C PHE A 108 -10.91 -1.48 -12.94
N ALA A 109 -9.59 -1.53 -12.74
CA ALA A 109 -8.98 -1.84 -11.45
C ALA A 109 -9.40 -0.85 -10.35
N VAL A 110 -9.56 0.42 -10.70
CA VAL A 110 -9.99 1.46 -9.77
C VAL A 110 -11.45 1.24 -9.35
N ALA A 111 -12.32 0.88 -10.29
CA ALA A 111 -13.72 0.60 -9.99
C ALA A 111 -13.88 -0.65 -9.12
N TYR A 112 -13.14 -1.72 -9.47
CA TYR A 112 -13.05 -2.95 -8.70
C TYR A 112 -12.54 -2.70 -7.28
N ALA A 113 -11.43 -1.97 -7.13
CA ALA A 113 -10.82 -1.69 -5.82
C ALA A 113 -11.71 -0.79 -4.95
N ALA A 114 -12.36 0.21 -5.54
CA ALA A 114 -13.29 1.08 -4.81
C ALA A 114 -14.49 0.30 -4.29
N HIS A 115 -15.04 -0.62 -5.08
CA HIS A 115 -16.15 -1.46 -4.65
C HIS A 115 -15.72 -2.48 -3.59
N THR A 116 -14.75 -3.35 -3.89
CA THR A 116 -14.32 -4.45 -3.00
C THR A 116 -13.51 -4.01 -1.78
N GLY A 117 -13.01 -2.78 -1.78
CA GLY A 117 -12.28 -2.17 -0.67
C GLY A 117 -13.17 -1.20 0.10
N ILE A 118 -12.97 0.08 -0.16
CA ILE A 118 -13.58 1.18 0.61
C ILE A 118 -15.11 1.22 0.53
N GLY A 119 -15.74 0.65 -0.49
CA GLY A 119 -17.20 0.57 -0.63
C GLY A 119 -17.84 -0.54 0.20
N THR A 120 -17.32 -1.77 0.13
CA THR A 120 -17.92 -2.94 0.77
C THR A 120 -17.40 -3.19 2.19
N LEU A 121 -16.09 -2.99 2.44
CA LEU A 121 -15.46 -3.34 3.72
C LEU A 121 -15.95 -2.54 4.94
N PRO A 122 -16.45 -1.28 4.83
CA PRO A 122 -17.11 -0.64 5.96
C PRO A 122 -18.27 -1.48 6.51
N ILE A 123 -19.05 -2.15 5.65
CA ILE A 123 -20.17 -2.99 6.07
C ILE A 123 -19.65 -4.31 6.64
N VAL A 124 -18.64 -4.92 6.01
CA VAL A 124 -18.03 -6.18 6.49
C VAL A 124 -17.49 -6.02 7.91
N TYR A 125 -16.73 -4.97 8.18
CA TYR A 125 -16.06 -4.80 9.47
C TYR A 125 -16.88 -4.02 10.49
N PHE A 126 -17.65 -3.02 10.06
CA PHE A 126 -18.32 -2.07 10.95
C PHE A 126 -19.85 -2.12 10.88
N GLY A 127 -20.43 -2.97 10.02
CA GLY A 127 -21.87 -3.15 9.90
C GLY A 127 -22.46 -3.99 11.04
N THR A 128 -23.73 -3.76 11.34
CA THR A 128 -24.52 -4.66 12.20
C THR A 128 -24.85 -5.96 11.46
N PRO A 129 -25.19 -7.07 12.15
CA PRO A 129 -25.61 -8.31 11.49
C PRO A 129 -26.76 -8.09 10.48
N GLN A 130 -27.69 -7.20 10.79
CA GLN A 130 -28.81 -6.85 9.90
C GLN A 130 -28.34 -6.11 8.64
N GLN A 131 -27.41 -5.15 8.78
CA GLN A 131 -26.82 -4.46 7.62
C GLN A 131 -26.03 -5.43 6.75
N LYS A 132 -25.25 -6.33 7.37
CA LYS A 132 -24.48 -7.35 6.65
C LYS A 132 -25.39 -8.24 5.82
N ALA A 133 -26.42 -8.83 6.45
CA ALA A 133 -27.39 -9.67 5.76
C ALA A 133 -28.17 -8.92 4.66
N LYS A 134 -28.47 -7.63 4.85
CA LYS A 134 -29.20 -6.82 3.86
C LYS A 134 -28.34 -6.48 2.63
N TYR A 135 -27.09 -6.06 2.81
CA TYR A 135 -26.32 -5.44 1.73
C TYR A 135 -25.24 -6.34 1.15
N LEU A 136 -24.56 -7.16 1.96
CA LEU A 136 -23.37 -7.90 1.49
C LEU A 136 -23.66 -8.92 0.36
N PRO A 137 -24.79 -9.64 0.33
CA PRO A 137 -25.06 -10.58 -0.78
C PRO A 137 -25.08 -9.90 -2.15
N ALA A 138 -25.76 -8.76 -2.27
CA ALA A 138 -25.85 -8.02 -3.53
C ALA A 138 -24.52 -7.33 -3.90
N LEU A 139 -23.72 -6.96 -2.91
CA LEU A 139 -22.38 -6.41 -3.14
C LEU A 139 -21.40 -7.51 -3.58
N ALA A 140 -21.42 -8.69 -2.96
CA ALA A 140 -20.54 -9.80 -3.30
C ALA A 140 -20.80 -10.37 -4.71
N SER A 141 -22.06 -10.34 -5.18
CA SER A 141 -22.42 -10.77 -6.53
C SER A 141 -22.23 -9.70 -7.61
N GLY A 142 -22.05 -8.43 -7.23
CA GLY A 142 -22.06 -7.30 -8.16
C GLY A 142 -23.46 -6.96 -8.70
N GLU A 143 -24.53 -7.46 -8.08
CA GLU A 143 -25.89 -6.99 -8.35
C GLU A 143 -26.02 -5.50 -8.01
N LYS A 144 -25.47 -5.10 -6.86
CA LYS A 144 -25.30 -3.71 -6.45
C LYS A 144 -23.82 -3.36 -6.38
N ILE A 145 -23.47 -2.16 -6.81
CA ILE A 145 -22.10 -1.62 -6.74
C ILE A 145 -22.01 -0.56 -5.65
N ALA A 146 -20.88 -0.54 -4.95
CA ALA A 146 -20.62 0.38 -3.84
C ALA A 146 -19.64 1.49 -4.22
N ALA A 147 -19.80 2.63 -3.54
CA ALA A 147 -18.93 3.79 -3.58
C ALA A 147 -18.71 4.36 -2.18
N TYR A 148 -17.61 5.08 -2.00
CA TYR A 148 -17.18 5.63 -0.72
C TYR A 148 -17.13 7.16 -0.76
N CYS A 149 -17.79 7.80 0.20
CA CYS A 149 -18.10 9.24 0.17
C CYS A 149 -17.57 9.98 1.40
N LEU A 150 -16.26 10.21 1.43
CA LEU A 150 -15.57 10.93 2.52
C LEU A 150 -15.20 12.36 2.13
N THR A 151 -14.42 12.52 1.05
CA THR A 151 -13.84 13.78 0.59
C THR A 151 -14.91 14.82 0.23
N GLU A 152 -14.61 16.09 0.48
CA GLU A 152 -15.41 17.25 0.07
C GLU A 152 -14.49 18.32 -0.53
N PRO A 153 -15.02 19.34 -1.24
CA PRO A 153 -14.20 20.39 -1.84
C PRO A 153 -13.29 21.12 -0.84
N GLY A 154 -13.73 21.25 0.42
CA GLY A 154 -12.99 21.89 1.50
C GLY A 154 -12.23 20.94 2.43
N SER A 155 -12.31 19.61 2.22
CA SER A 155 -11.73 18.62 3.14
C SER A 155 -11.26 17.37 2.39
N GLY A 156 -9.94 17.29 2.13
CA GLY A 156 -9.25 16.12 1.58
C GLY A 156 -8.43 15.40 2.66
N SER A 157 -7.16 15.78 2.82
CA SER A 157 -6.29 15.21 3.88
C SER A 157 -6.83 15.43 5.29
N ASP A 158 -7.43 16.60 5.56
CA ASP A 158 -8.21 16.84 6.78
C ASP A 158 -9.65 16.33 6.63
N ALA A 159 -9.80 15.01 6.55
CA ALA A 159 -11.11 14.38 6.32
C ALA A 159 -12.12 14.64 7.45
N LEU A 160 -11.67 14.97 8.66
CA LEU A 160 -12.54 15.30 9.80
C LEU A 160 -13.15 16.71 9.66
N GLY A 161 -12.56 17.54 8.80
CA GLY A 161 -13.04 18.87 8.41
C GLY A 161 -14.33 18.88 7.59
N ALA A 162 -14.89 17.71 7.24
CA ALA A 162 -16.13 17.57 6.47
C ALA A 162 -17.27 18.48 6.99
N LYS A 163 -18.06 19.03 6.07
CA LYS A 163 -19.15 19.97 6.32
C LYS A 163 -20.54 19.41 5.99
N THR A 164 -20.63 18.26 5.31
CA THR A 164 -21.91 17.56 5.13
C THR A 164 -22.55 17.32 6.49
N THR A 165 -23.81 17.71 6.67
CA THR A 165 -24.56 17.59 7.92
C THR A 165 -25.52 16.42 7.88
N ALA A 166 -25.88 15.90 9.05
CA ALA A 166 -26.93 14.91 9.24
C ALA A 166 -27.70 15.29 10.51
N VAL A 167 -28.99 15.60 10.36
CA VAL A 167 -29.87 16.02 11.47
C VAL A 167 -30.99 15.00 11.63
N LEU A 168 -31.17 14.47 12.84
CA LEU A 168 -32.26 13.54 13.13
C LEU A 168 -33.61 14.26 12.99
N ASN A 169 -34.55 13.68 12.27
CA ASN A 169 -35.91 14.22 12.15
C ASN A 169 -36.66 14.16 13.50
N ALA A 170 -37.79 14.88 13.57
CA ALA A 170 -38.58 14.99 14.80
C ALA A 170 -39.10 13.63 15.29
N GLU A 171 -39.37 12.71 14.37
CA GLU A 171 -39.86 11.36 14.66
C GLU A 171 -38.76 10.40 15.14
N GLY A 172 -37.48 10.77 15.00
CA GLY A 172 -36.35 9.94 15.41
C GLY A 172 -36.09 8.73 14.50
N THR A 173 -36.63 8.73 13.28
CA THR A 173 -36.57 7.59 12.35
C THR A 173 -35.52 7.76 11.26
N HIS A 174 -35.22 8.99 10.85
CA HIS A 174 -34.31 9.28 9.74
C HIS A 174 -33.37 10.44 10.08
N TYR A 175 -32.15 10.39 9.56
CA TYR A 175 -31.27 11.53 9.47
C TYR A 175 -31.44 12.22 8.12
N ILE A 176 -31.61 13.54 8.14
CA ILE A 176 -31.68 14.38 6.95
C ILE A 176 -30.27 14.86 6.61
N LEU A 177 -29.71 14.37 5.50
CA LEU A 177 -28.36 14.68 5.05
C LEU A 177 -28.35 15.82 4.04
N ASN A 178 -27.42 16.76 4.23
CA ASN A 178 -27.21 17.89 3.33
C ASN A 178 -25.71 18.15 3.10
N GLY A 179 -25.29 18.22 1.84
CA GLY A 179 -23.90 18.54 1.48
C GLY A 179 -23.47 18.03 0.11
N THR A 180 -22.17 18.12 -0.15
CA THR A 180 -21.58 17.66 -1.42
C THR A 180 -20.27 16.92 -1.15
N LYS A 181 -20.18 15.72 -1.72
CA LYS A 181 -19.01 14.86 -1.66
C LYS A 181 -18.27 14.95 -2.99
N GLN A 182 -16.94 14.96 -2.95
CA GLN A 182 -16.07 15.30 -4.09
C GLN A 182 -15.20 14.11 -4.49
N PHE A 183 -15.00 13.92 -5.79
CA PHE A 183 -14.17 12.86 -6.37
C PHE A 183 -14.60 11.44 -6.00
N ILE A 184 -15.90 11.16 -6.09
CA ILE A 184 -16.44 9.87 -5.70
C ILE A 184 -16.29 8.88 -6.85
N THR A 185 -15.40 7.91 -6.65
CA THR A 185 -15.22 6.77 -7.53
C THR A 185 -16.51 5.95 -7.62
N ASN A 186 -16.81 5.43 -8.82
CA ASN A 186 -18.03 4.66 -9.15
C ASN A 186 -19.34 5.47 -9.13
N ALA A 187 -19.35 6.76 -8.80
CA ALA A 187 -20.59 7.53 -8.64
C ALA A 187 -21.51 7.55 -9.87
N GLY A 188 -20.97 7.35 -11.08
CA GLY A 188 -21.75 7.21 -12.30
C GLY A 188 -22.70 6.03 -12.31
N PHE A 189 -22.41 4.96 -11.57
CA PHE A 189 -23.16 3.70 -11.63
C PHE A 189 -23.32 2.97 -10.28
N ALA A 190 -22.75 3.46 -9.18
CA ALA A 190 -22.90 2.84 -7.86
C ALA A 190 -24.34 2.99 -7.34
N ASP A 191 -24.81 1.93 -6.68
CA ASP A 191 -26.14 1.80 -6.07
C ASP A 191 -26.10 2.14 -4.58
N ILE A 192 -24.96 1.89 -3.93
CA ILE A 192 -24.77 2.06 -2.49
C ILE A 192 -23.60 3.03 -2.22
N PHE A 193 -23.82 4.02 -1.37
CA PHE A 193 -22.83 5.04 -1.01
C PHE A 193 -22.59 5.04 0.50
N LEU A 194 -21.32 4.88 0.89
CA LEU A 194 -20.89 4.98 2.28
C LEU A 194 -20.53 6.44 2.57
N VAL A 195 -21.52 7.21 2.99
CA VAL A 195 -21.46 8.67 3.16
C VAL A 195 -21.02 9.05 4.56
N TYR A 196 -20.02 9.93 4.65
CA TYR A 196 -19.64 10.56 5.91
C TYR A 196 -20.26 11.95 6.03
N ALA A 197 -21.00 12.15 7.13
CA ALA A 197 -21.67 13.40 7.48
C ALA A 197 -21.56 13.65 8.99
N LYS A 198 -21.75 14.90 9.42
CA LYS A 198 -21.66 15.31 10.82
C LYS A 198 -23.02 15.32 11.50
N VAL A 199 -23.14 14.54 12.58
CA VAL A 199 -24.21 14.61 13.57
C VAL A 199 -23.65 15.33 14.78
N ASP A 200 -24.24 16.46 15.18
CA ASP A 200 -23.76 17.31 16.29
C ASP A 200 -22.26 17.64 16.19
N GLY A 201 -21.80 17.94 14.97
CA GLY A 201 -20.40 18.26 14.69
C GLY A 201 -19.44 17.07 14.63
N LYS A 202 -19.90 15.84 14.91
CA LYS A 202 -19.08 14.62 14.91
C LYS A 202 -19.34 13.77 13.68
N LEU A 203 -18.28 13.28 13.06
CA LEU A 203 -18.36 12.48 11.84
C LEU A 203 -19.03 11.13 12.11
N THR A 204 -19.99 10.75 11.28
CA THR A 204 -20.74 9.48 11.28
C THR A 204 -20.76 8.93 9.86
N ASN A 205 -20.72 7.60 9.71
CA ASN A 205 -20.83 6.93 8.42
C ASN A 205 -22.26 6.40 8.22
N PHE A 206 -22.80 6.58 7.02
CA PHE A 206 -24.16 6.21 6.65
C PHE A 206 -24.16 5.39 5.36
N ILE A 207 -25.05 4.40 5.28
CA ILE A 207 -25.41 3.74 4.03
C ILE A 207 -26.51 4.56 3.35
N VAL A 208 -26.22 5.09 2.17
CA VAL A 208 -27.16 5.86 1.33
C VAL A 208 -27.38 5.11 0.03
N GLU A 209 -28.64 4.86 -0.33
CA GLU A 209 -28.98 4.19 -1.59
C GLU A 209 -29.16 5.23 -2.71
N ARG A 210 -28.76 4.90 -3.93
CA ARG A 210 -28.71 5.80 -5.10
C ARG A 210 -30.05 6.46 -5.41
N ASP A 211 -31.14 5.72 -5.23
CA ASP A 211 -32.51 6.11 -5.59
C ASP A 211 -33.24 6.86 -4.46
N MET A 212 -32.59 7.07 -3.32
CA MET A 212 -33.16 7.91 -2.25
C MET A 212 -33.40 9.33 -2.78
N PRO A 213 -34.60 9.91 -2.56
CA PRO A 213 -34.90 11.28 -2.95
C PRO A 213 -33.86 12.27 -2.38
N GLY A 214 -33.45 13.22 -3.22
CA GLY A 214 -32.42 14.22 -2.85
C GLY A 214 -30.99 13.82 -3.18
N VAL A 215 -30.74 12.56 -3.56
CA VAL A 215 -29.43 12.11 -4.07
C VAL A 215 -29.31 12.48 -5.54
N SER A 216 -28.26 13.22 -5.90
CA SER A 216 -27.93 13.53 -7.29
C SER A 216 -26.42 13.56 -7.53
N PHE A 217 -26.02 13.69 -8.79
CA PHE A 217 -24.62 13.55 -9.20
C PHE A 217 -24.18 14.69 -10.11
N GLY A 218 -22.97 15.19 -9.88
CA GLY A 218 -22.32 16.12 -10.80
C GLY A 218 -21.90 15.44 -12.11
N LEU A 219 -21.31 16.23 -13.02
CA LEU A 219 -20.71 15.69 -14.24
C LEU A 219 -19.48 14.82 -13.94
N GLU A 220 -19.09 13.98 -14.90
CA GLU A 220 -17.82 13.25 -14.84
C GLU A 220 -16.62 14.20 -14.83
N GLU A 221 -15.68 13.94 -13.93
CA GLU A 221 -14.43 14.70 -13.83
C GLU A 221 -13.51 14.42 -15.02
N LYS A 222 -12.89 15.49 -15.53
CA LYS A 222 -11.87 15.42 -16.58
C LYS A 222 -10.50 15.19 -15.94
N LYS A 223 -10.02 13.94 -15.98
CA LYS A 223 -8.82 13.50 -15.26
C LYS A 223 -7.61 13.31 -16.18
N MET A 224 -6.41 13.41 -15.58
CA MET A 224 -5.14 13.09 -16.24
C MET A 224 -5.10 11.63 -16.72
N GLY A 225 -5.27 10.69 -15.79
CA GLY A 225 -5.31 9.25 -16.03
C GLY A 225 -6.57 8.61 -15.43
N ILE A 226 -6.60 7.28 -15.40
CA ILE A 226 -7.69 6.41 -14.96
C ILE A 226 -9.04 6.90 -15.52
N ARG A 227 -9.04 7.24 -16.80
CA ARG A 227 -10.14 8.01 -17.42
C ARG A 227 -11.42 7.20 -17.47
N GLY A 228 -11.32 5.89 -17.66
CA GLY A 228 -12.45 4.98 -17.61
C GLY A 228 -13.07 4.79 -16.23
N SER A 229 -12.38 5.16 -15.15
CA SER A 229 -12.98 5.14 -13.82
C SER A 229 -13.98 6.30 -13.71
N SER A 230 -15.22 6.00 -13.33
CA SER A 230 -16.22 7.04 -13.06
C SER A 230 -15.81 7.84 -11.82
N THR A 231 -15.88 9.17 -11.90
CA THR A 231 -15.56 10.07 -10.81
C THR A 231 -16.47 11.28 -10.88
N ARG A 232 -17.36 11.46 -9.91
CA ARG A 232 -18.32 12.57 -9.87
C ARG A 232 -18.39 13.19 -8.49
N GLN A 233 -19.04 14.35 -8.41
CA GLN A 233 -19.62 14.80 -7.15
C GLN A 233 -20.86 13.98 -6.82
N VAL A 234 -21.09 13.72 -5.54
CA VAL A 234 -22.37 13.24 -5.00
C VAL A 234 -22.99 14.36 -4.19
N ILE A 235 -24.19 14.76 -4.57
CA ILE A 235 -24.92 15.89 -4.01
C ILE A 235 -26.09 15.34 -3.20
N LEU A 236 -26.24 15.84 -1.98
CA LEU A 236 -27.24 15.41 -1.00
C LEU A 236 -28.06 16.64 -0.62
N GLU A 237 -29.33 16.65 -1.01
CA GLU A 237 -30.29 17.71 -0.70
C GLU A 237 -31.49 17.10 0.04
N ASP A 238 -31.55 17.33 1.35
CA ASP A 238 -32.59 16.79 2.25
C ASP A 238 -32.80 15.28 2.13
N VAL A 239 -31.71 14.51 1.99
CA VAL A 239 -31.77 13.05 1.86
C VAL A 239 -32.15 12.42 3.19
N ALA A 240 -33.32 11.78 3.26
CA ALA A 240 -33.80 11.08 4.44
C ALA A 240 -33.22 9.66 4.53
N VAL A 241 -32.21 9.49 5.37
CA VAL A 241 -31.50 8.21 5.57
C VAL A 241 -32.01 7.53 6.86
N PRO A 242 -32.48 6.28 6.83
CA PRO A 242 -32.95 5.58 8.03
C PRO A 242 -31.89 5.52 9.14
N ALA A 243 -32.32 5.64 10.40
CA ALA A 243 -31.40 5.63 11.54
C ALA A 243 -30.61 4.31 11.65
N GLU A 244 -31.18 3.19 11.21
CA GLU A 244 -30.53 1.88 11.14
C GLU A 244 -29.45 1.79 10.06
N ASN A 245 -29.33 2.77 9.15
CA ASN A 245 -28.27 2.81 8.14
C ASN A 245 -26.97 3.47 8.65
N VAL A 246 -26.88 3.81 9.94
CA VAL A 246 -25.62 4.23 10.58
C VAL A 246 -24.66 3.05 10.68
N VAL A 247 -23.46 3.17 10.11
CA VAL A 247 -22.39 2.16 10.18
C VAL A 247 -21.43 2.50 11.31
N GLY A 248 -21.08 1.51 12.12
CA GLY A 248 -20.28 1.71 13.31
C GLY A 248 -21.06 2.36 14.46
N GLU A 249 -20.49 3.38 15.08
CA GLU A 249 -21.08 4.11 16.21
C GLU A 249 -21.30 5.59 15.83
N LEU A 250 -22.43 6.16 16.28
CA LEU A 250 -22.77 7.57 16.05
C LEU A 250 -21.64 8.50 16.55
N GLY A 251 -21.21 9.44 15.71
CA GLY A 251 -20.12 10.37 16.01
C GLY A 251 -18.72 9.74 16.05
N ARG A 252 -18.59 8.45 15.72
CA ARG A 252 -17.31 7.72 15.64
C ARG A 252 -16.99 7.21 14.24
N GLY A 253 -17.53 7.87 13.21
CA GLY A 253 -17.21 7.60 11.82
C GLY A 253 -15.71 7.71 11.52
N HIS A 254 -14.94 8.51 12.27
CA HIS A 254 -13.48 8.56 12.15
C HIS A 254 -12.80 7.20 12.40
N VAL A 255 -13.35 6.37 13.29
CA VAL A 255 -12.84 5.01 13.56
C VAL A 255 -13.02 4.14 12.32
N VAL A 256 -14.20 4.21 11.69
CA VAL A 256 -14.48 3.49 10.44
C VAL A 256 -13.56 3.99 9.33
N ALA A 257 -13.48 5.32 9.13
CA ALA A 257 -12.68 5.92 8.07
C ALA A 257 -11.19 5.54 8.16
N PHE A 258 -10.56 5.71 9.33
CA PHE A 258 -9.13 5.44 9.47
C PHE A 258 -8.78 3.96 9.36
N ASN A 259 -9.64 3.05 9.84
CA ASN A 259 -9.42 1.61 9.69
C ASN A 259 -9.60 1.15 8.24
N ILE A 260 -10.60 1.67 7.54
CA ILE A 260 -10.83 1.35 6.13
C ILE A 260 -9.71 1.91 5.24
N LEU A 261 -9.15 3.07 5.58
CA LEU A 261 -7.95 3.60 4.92
C LEU A 261 -6.74 2.68 5.06
N ASN A 262 -6.56 1.96 6.19
CA ASN A 262 -5.45 1.00 6.32
C ASN A 262 -5.58 -0.13 5.29
N VAL A 263 -6.80 -0.65 5.07
CA VAL A 263 -7.03 -1.66 4.02
C VAL A 263 -6.87 -1.05 2.62
N GLY A 264 -7.40 0.14 2.39
CA GLY A 264 -7.25 0.87 1.13
C GLY A 264 -5.78 1.04 0.73
N ARG A 265 -4.94 1.48 1.68
CA ARG A 265 -3.48 1.58 1.53
C ARG A 265 -2.82 0.25 1.16
N PHE A 266 -3.17 -0.82 1.84
CA PHE A 266 -2.65 -2.16 1.57
C PHE A 266 -3.06 -2.69 0.18
N LYS A 267 -4.36 -2.59 -0.18
CA LYS A 267 -4.87 -3.05 -1.47
C LYS A 267 -4.34 -2.20 -2.64
N LEU A 268 -4.19 -0.89 -2.44
CA LEU A 268 -3.50 -0.01 -3.39
C LEU A 268 -2.07 -0.46 -3.62
N ALA A 269 -1.34 -0.83 -2.56
CA ALA A 269 0.03 -1.28 -2.71
C ALA A 269 0.13 -2.58 -3.52
N ALA A 270 -0.80 -3.52 -3.34
CA ALA A 270 -0.89 -4.72 -4.19
C ALA A 270 -1.14 -4.37 -5.66
N ALA A 271 -2.08 -3.46 -5.93
CA ALA A 271 -2.36 -2.98 -7.28
C ALA A 271 -1.17 -2.22 -7.92
N ALA A 272 -0.47 -1.40 -7.14
CA ALA A 272 0.69 -0.67 -7.63
C ALA A 272 1.87 -1.60 -7.94
N MET A 273 2.07 -2.63 -7.12
CA MET A 273 3.05 -3.70 -7.36
C MET A 273 2.75 -4.47 -8.65
N GLY A 274 1.51 -4.91 -8.86
CA GLY A 274 1.08 -5.58 -10.10
C GLY A 274 1.24 -4.68 -11.34
N SER A 275 0.92 -3.40 -11.20
CA SER A 275 1.13 -2.41 -12.26
C SER A 275 2.62 -2.25 -12.60
N ALA A 276 3.51 -2.23 -11.59
CA ALA A 276 4.94 -2.09 -11.82
C ALA A 276 5.52 -3.32 -12.56
N GLN A 277 5.03 -4.52 -12.25
CA GLN A 277 5.37 -5.73 -13.00
C GLN A 277 4.93 -5.63 -14.47
N LEU A 278 3.69 -5.21 -14.72
CA LEU A 278 3.15 -5.05 -16.08
C LEU A 278 3.93 -4.00 -16.89
N VAL A 279 4.26 -2.86 -16.27
CA VAL A 279 5.06 -1.81 -16.92
C VAL A 279 6.46 -2.32 -17.26
N LEU A 280 7.10 -3.07 -16.35
CA LEU A 280 8.40 -3.69 -16.61
C LEU A 280 8.32 -4.68 -17.78
N GLU A 281 7.32 -5.56 -17.81
CA GLU A 281 7.09 -6.51 -18.91
C GLU A 281 6.91 -5.77 -20.25
N THR A 282 6.11 -4.69 -20.25
CA THR A 282 5.85 -3.85 -21.43
C THR A 282 7.13 -3.19 -21.93
N ALA A 283 7.90 -2.57 -21.04
CA ALA A 283 9.15 -1.90 -21.37
C ALA A 283 10.24 -2.87 -21.83
N LEU A 284 10.32 -4.05 -21.21
CA LEU A 284 11.27 -5.09 -21.57
C LEU A 284 10.99 -5.65 -22.97
N THR A 285 9.71 -5.94 -23.27
CA THR A 285 9.28 -6.40 -24.60
C THR A 285 9.69 -5.39 -25.67
N TYR A 286 9.36 -4.11 -25.47
CA TYR A 286 9.73 -3.05 -26.40
C TYR A 286 11.26 -2.92 -26.55
N ALA A 287 12.01 -2.98 -25.45
CA ALA A 287 13.47 -2.87 -25.48
C ALA A 287 14.14 -4.04 -26.24
N ALA A 288 13.55 -5.24 -26.18
CA ALA A 288 14.05 -6.41 -26.90
C ALA A 288 13.79 -6.34 -28.42
N GLU A 289 12.67 -5.73 -28.82
CA GLU A 289 12.28 -5.63 -30.23
C GLU A 289 12.88 -4.40 -30.93
N ARG A 290 12.91 -3.25 -30.23
CA ARG A 290 13.35 -1.98 -30.79
C ARG A 290 14.86 -2.01 -31.07
N LYS A 291 15.25 -1.75 -32.31
CA LYS A 291 16.65 -1.63 -32.70
C LYS A 291 17.05 -0.17 -32.92
N GLN A 292 18.20 0.21 -32.37
CA GLN A 292 18.91 1.45 -32.69
C GLN A 292 20.40 1.14 -32.85
N PHE A 293 21.09 1.88 -33.71
CA PHE A 293 22.50 1.60 -34.04
C PHE A 293 22.77 0.13 -34.41
N GLY A 294 21.79 -0.52 -35.06
CA GLY A 294 21.88 -1.90 -35.54
C GLY A 294 21.63 -3.02 -34.51
N VAL A 295 21.40 -2.70 -33.23
CA VAL A 295 21.20 -3.70 -32.16
C VAL A 295 19.95 -3.42 -31.33
N PRO A 296 19.36 -4.44 -30.67
CA PRO A 296 18.28 -4.25 -29.69
C PRO A 296 18.65 -3.27 -28.58
N LEU A 297 17.66 -2.57 -28.01
CA LEU A 297 17.92 -1.62 -26.92
C LEU A 297 18.50 -2.31 -25.67
N THR A 298 18.16 -3.59 -25.45
CA THR A 298 18.69 -4.43 -24.37
C THR A 298 20.21 -4.58 -24.40
N ASN A 299 20.89 -4.26 -25.51
CA ASN A 299 22.36 -4.29 -25.61
C ASN A 299 23.04 -3.02 -25.05
N PHE A 300 22.29 -1.95 -24.79
CA PHE A 300 22.87 -0.71 -24.25
C PHE A 300 22.88 -0.70 -22.72
N GLY A 301 24.04 -0.47 -22.12
CA GLY A 301 24.21 -0.45 -20.66
C GLY A 301 23.29 0.56 -19.93
N ALA A 302 22.93 1.67 -20.57
CA ALA A 302 21.98 2.64 -20.01
C ALA A 302 20.55 2.08 -19.89
N ILE A 303 20.12 1.25 -20.85
CA ILE A 303 18.81 0.58 -20.82
C ILE A 303 18.85 -0.57 -19.81
N GLN A 304 19.94 -1.35 -19.79
CA GLN A 304 20.16 -2.40 -18.79
C GLN A 304 20.09 -1.85 -17.36
N ALA A 305 20.70 -0.68 -17.09
CA ALA A 305 20.64 -0.06 -15.78
C ALA A 305 19.19 0.28 -15.34
N LYS A 306 18.36 0.78 -16.26
CA LYS A 306 16.94 1.06 -16.00
C LYS A 306 16.17 -0.23 -15.71
N LEU A 307 16.31 -1.25 -16.56
CA LEU A 307 15.65 -2.55 -16.37
C LEU A 307 16.05 -3.22 -15.05
N ALA A 308 17.33 -3.15 -14.65
CA ALA A 308 17.79 -3.70 -13.38
C ALA A 308 17.18 -2.97 -12.18
N GLU A 309 17.12 -1.64 -12.22
CA GLU A 309 16.55 -0.84 -11.15
C GLU A 309 15.03 -1.06 -11.04
N MET A 310 14.32 -1.08 -12.18
CA MET A 310 12.89 -1.42 -12.24
C MET A 310 12.62 -2.82 -11.66
N ALA A 311 13.39 -3.84 -12.06
CA ALA A 311 13.23 -5.19 -11.55
C ALA A 311 13.54 -5.30 -10.05
N THR A 312 14.59 -4.60 -9.58
CA THR A 312 14.98 -4.58 -8.17
C THR A 312 13.91 -3.91 -7.30
N GLN A 313 13.39 -2.76 -7.72
CA GLN A 313 12.38 -2.04 -6.95
C GLN A 313 11.04 -2.78 -6.93
N THR A 314 10.63 -3.40 -8.05
CA THR A 314 9.46 -4.28 -8.10
C THR A 314 9.60 -5.48 -7.14
N TYR A 315 10.79 -6.08 -7.06
CA TYR A 315 11.08 -7.14 -6.09
C TYR A 315 10.92 -6.68 -4.64
N VAL A 316 11.40 -5.49 -4.32
CA VAL A 316 11.28 -4.92 -2.98
C VAL A 316 9.81 -4.62 -2.64
N ALA A 317 9.06 -4.03 -3.57
CA ALA A 317 7.63 -3.75 -3.39
C ALA A 317 6.82 -5.04 -3.16
N GLU A 318 7.05 -6.08 -3.97
CA GLU A 318 6.40 -7.39 -3.82
C GLU A 318 6.73 -8.02 -2.46
N SER A 319 7.99 -7.99 -2.04
CA SER A 319 8.43 -8.53 -0.75
C SER A 319 7.76 -7.85 0.43
N VAL A 320 7.63 -6.52 0.38
CA VAL A 320 6.97 -5.72 1.42
C VAL A 320 5.47 -5.99 1.49
N VAL A 321 4.78 -6.03 0.33
CA VAL A 321 3.33 -6.23 0.29
C VAL A 321 2.96 -7.61 0.84
N TYR A 322 3.65 -8.67 0.43
CA TYR A 322 3.38 -10.03 0.92
C TYR A 322 3.78 -10.23 2.38
N ARG A 323 4.85 -9.57 2.87
CA ARG A 323 5.16 -9.56 4.31
C ARG A 323 4.02 -8.97 5.12
N THR A 324 3.47 -7.83 4.69
CA THR A 324 2.33 -7.21 5.39
C THR A 324 1.06 -8.04 5.27
N ALA A 325 0.85 -8.73 4.14
CA ALA A 325 -0.27 -9.67 4.00
C ALA A 325 -0.22 -10.75 5.09
N GLY A 326 0.96 -11.33 5.35
CA GLY A 326 1.14 -12.32 6.41
C GLY A 326 0.90 -11.76 7.82
N LEU A 327 1.37 -10.53 8.09
CA LEU A 327 1.10 -9.85 9.35
C LEU A 327 -0.41 -9.60 9.55
N MET A 328 -1.08 -9.07 8.52
CA MET A 328 -2.52 -8.83 8.57
C MET A 328 -3.30 -10.14 8.73
N GLU A 329 -2.91 -11.21 8.03
CA GLU A 329 -3.56 -12.52 8.19
C GLU A 329 -3.44 -13.04 9.63
N GLU A 330 -2.26 -12.92 10.25
CA GLU A 330 -2.08 -13.27 11.66
C GLU A 330 -2.96 -12.42 12.58
N GLY A 331 -3.01 -11.10 12.39
CA GLY A 331 -3.82 -10.21 13.23
C GLY A 331 -5.33 -10.41 13.09
N PHE A 332 -5.78 -10.99 11.98
CA PHE A 332 -7.18 -11.32 11.72
C PHE A 332 -7.56 -12.76 12.12
N ARG A 333 -6.58 -13.59 12.50
CA ARG A 333 -6.79 -14.99 12.84
C ARG A 333 -7.88 -15.15 13.91
N GLY A 334 -8.87 -15.98 13.60
CA GLY A 334 -9.97 -16.30 14.53
C GLY A 334 -11.02 -15.20 14.71
N LEU A 335 -10.97 -14.13 13.90
CA LEU A 335 -12.00 -13.10 13.89
C LEU A 335 -13.25 -13.58 13.14
N ASP A 336 -14.38 -13.70 13.84
CA ASP A 336 -15.67 -13.95 13.21
C ASP A 336 -16.23 -12.65 12.61
N LEU A 337 -16.39 -12.63 11.29
CA LEU A 337 -16.91 -11.49 10.53
C LEU A 337 -18.43 -11.57 10.27
N THR A 338 -19.12 -12.63 10.72
CA THR A 338 -20.58 -12.79 10.53
C THR A 338 -21.37 -11.99 11.55
N GLY A 339 -20.95 -12.00 12.82
CA GLY A 339 -21.56 -11.28 13.93
C GLY A 339 -21.13 -9.82 14.11
N ASP A 340 -21.30 -9.29 15.32
CA ASP A 340 -20.80 -7.96 15.70
C ASP A 340 -19.31 -8.02 16.03
N CYS A 341 -18.49 -7.68 15.04
CA CYS A 341 -17.03 -7.73 15.10
C CYS A 341 -16.37 -6.35 15.18
N ARG A 342 -17.15 -5.28 15.32
CA ARG A 342 -16.71 -3.90 14.99
C ARG A 342 -15.47 -3.47 15.77
N LYS A 343 -15.41 -3.81 17.05
CA LYS A 343 -14.29 -3.46 17.93
C LYS A 343 -13.04 -4.29 17.64
N GLN A 344 -13.21 -5.59 17.40
CA GLN A 344 -12.13 -6.54 17.14
C GLN A 344 -11.53 -6.30 15.76
N ALA A 345 -12.36 -6.12 14.73
CA ALA A 345 -11.95 -5.76 13.38
C ALA A 345 -11.19 -4.42 13.37
N GLY A 346 -11.70 -3.40 14.06
CA GLY A 346 -11.00 -2.13 14.20
C GLY A 346 -9.62 -2.25 14.84
N LYS A 347 -9.45 -3.12 15.84
CA LYS A 347 -8.13 -3.36 16.45
C LYS A 347 -7.17 -4.09 15.49
N ALA A 348 -7.64 -5.12 14.81
CA ALA A 348 -6.84 -5.89 13.85
C ALA A 348 -6.35 -5.00 12.69
N LEU A 349 -7.22 -4.07 12.23
CA LEU A 349 -6.89 -3.08 11.20
C LEU A 349 -5.93 -1.99 11.67
N GLU A 350 -6.08 -1.50 12.91
CA GLU A 350 -5.19 -0.48 13.48
C GLU A 350 -3.80 -1.04 13.77
N GLU A 351 -3.68 -2.35 14.10
CA GLU A 351 -2.41 -2.98 14.49
C GLU A 351 -1.30 -2.76 13.46
N TYR A 352 -1.61 -2.87 12.16
CA TYR A 352 -0.65 -2.77 11.06
C TYR A 352 -0.76 -1.47 10.24
N ALA A 353 -1.27 -0.40 10.85
CA ALA A 353 -1.42 0.91 10.18
C ALA A 353 -0.09 1.48 9.66
N ILE A 354 1.02 1.23 10.37
CA ILE A 354 2.37 1.64 9.98
C ILE A 354 2.76 0.91 8.69
N GLU A 355 2.72 -0.42 8.69
CA GLU A 355 3.08 -1.27 7.56
C GLU A 355 2.22 -0.94 6.33
N CYS A 356 0.90 -0.80 6.50
CA CYS A 356 0.01 -0.41 5.40
C CYS A 356 0.43 0.92 4.76
N SER A 357 0.82 1.91 5.57
CA SER A 357 1.27 3.22 5.07
C SER A 357 2.62 3.14 4.37
N LEU A 358 3.55 2.33 4.89
CA LEU A 358 4.84 2.06 4.24
C LEU A 358 4.64 1.40 2.88
N ASN A 359 3.77 0.39 2.80
CA ASN A 359 3.44 -0.31 1.55
C ASN A 359 2.88 0.66 0.52
N LYS A 360 1.91 1.48 0.93
CA LYS A 360 1.26 2.45 0.04
C LYS A 360 2.27 3.43 -0.55
N VAL A 361 3.15 3.98 0.29
CA VAL A 361 4.18 4.93 -0.16
C VAL A 361 5.18 4.24 -1.08
N LEU A 362 5.76 3.13 -0.64
CA LEU A 362 6.78 2.40 -1.41
C LEU A 362 6.23 1.94 -2.76
N ALA A 363 5.13 1.19 -2.78
CA ALA A 363 4.62 0.61 -4.02
C ALA A 363 4.15 1.68 -5.01
N SER A 364 3.56 2.78 -4.54
CA SER A 364 3.16 3.90 -5.42
C SER A 364 4.37 4.64 -6.01
N GLU A 365 5.46 4.79 -5.26
CA GLU A 365 6.69 5.42 -5.75
C GLU A 365 7.51 4.51 -6.66
N VAL A 366 7.53 3.21 -6.37
CA VAL A 366 8.08 2.20 -7.29
C VAL A 366 7.33 2.21 -8.60
N LEU A 367 5.99 2.23 -8.58
CA LEU A 367 5.19 2.32 -9.81
C LEU A 367 5.46 3.62 -10.58
N ASP A 368 5.52 4.76 -9.89
CA ASP A 368 5.81 6.07 -10.51
C ASP A 368 7.17 6.05 -11.23
N PHE A 369 8.23 5.55 -10.56
CA PHE A 369 9.55 5.38 -11.13
C PHE A 369 9.56 4.40 -12.32
N VAL A 370 8.94 3.23 -12.15
CA VAL A 370 8.90 2.19 -13.18
C VAL A 370 8.12 2.65 -14.42
N ALA A 371 7.03 3.41 -14.23
CA ALA A 371 6.25 3.99 -15.33
C ALA A 371 7.01 5.09 -16.07
N ASP A 372 7.69 5.99 -15.35
CA ASP A 372 8.55 7.02 -15.94
C ASP A 372 9.67 6.39 -16.78
N GLU A 373 10.35 5.39 -16.22
CA GLU A 373 11.41 4.68 -16.93
C GLU A 373 10.89 3.84 -18.10
N GLY A 374 9.67 3.31 -17.97
CA GLY A 374 8.95 2.67 -19.06
C GLY A 374 8.74 3.61 -20.25
N VAL A 375 8.25 4.84 -20.00
CA VAL A 375 8.10 5.88 -21.02
C VAL A 375 9.47 6.22 -21.63
N GLN A 376 10.50 6.39 -20.79
CA GLN A 376 11.84 6.74 -21.24
C GLN A 376 12.47 5.67 -22.14
N ILE A 377 12.24 4.38 -21.85
CA ILE A 377 12.67 3.25 -22.71
C ILE A 377 11.97 3.28 -24.07
N HIS A 378 10.69 3.67 -24.12
CA HIS A 378 9.95 3.82 -25.37
C HIS A 378 10.34 5.07 -26.16
N GLY A 379 10.98 6.05 -25.51
CA GLY A 379 11.35 7.33 -26.10
C GLY A 379 10.10 8.08 -26.58
N GLY A 380 10.13 8.63 -27.80
CA GLY A 380 8.99 9.37 -28.36
C GLY A 380 7.69 8.57 -28.40
N TYR A 381 7.74 7.25 -28.56
CA TYR A 381 6.56 6.39 -28.58
C TYR A 381 5.89 6.27 -27.21
N GLY A 382 6.64 6.44 -26.12
CA GLY A 382 6.08 6.45 -24.76
C GLY A 382 5.19 7.66 -24.49
N PHE A 383 5.21 8.66 -25.38
CA PHE A 383 4.38 9.86 -25.33
C PHE A 383 3.13 9.77 -26.25
N ILE A 384 2.99 8.68 -27.02
CA ILE A 384 1.91 8.50 -27.99
C ILE A 384 0.84 7.58 -27.40
N GLN A 385 -0.44 8.00 -27.47
CA GLN A 385 -1.57 7.28 -26.87
C GLN A 385 -1.83 5.87 -27.44
N GLU A 386 -1.29 5.57 -28.62
CA GLU A 386 -1.32 4.20 -29.20
C GLU A 386 -0.48 3.20 -28.39
N TYR A 387 0.46 3.68 -27.57
CA TYR A 387 1.31 2.82 -26.75
C TYR A 387 0.75 2.71 -25.33
N PRO A 388 0.51 1.48 -24.81
CA PRO A 388 -0.04 1.28 -23.47
C PRO A 388 0.75 1.96 -22.35
N ILE A 389 2.06 2.11 -22.53
CA ILE A 389 2.96 2.74 -21.57
C ILE A 389 2.60 4.19 -21.26
N GLU A 390 2.04 4.92 -22.24
CA GLU A 390 1.57 6.31 -22.07
C GLU A 390 0.41 6.36 -21.07
N ARG A 391 -0.55 5.45 -21.23
CA ARG A 391 -1.69 5.32 -20.31
C ARG A 391 -1.20 4.93 -18.93
N MET A 392 -0.34 3.91 -18.83
CA MET A 392 0.21 3.44 -17.56
C MET A 392 0.92 4.57 -16.79
N TYR A 393 1.63 5.46 -17.48
CA TYR A 393 2.26 6.64 -16.87
C TYR A 393 1.23 7.63 -16.31
N ARG A 394 0.20 7.99 -17.07
CA ARG A 394 -0.84 8.91 -16.55
C ARG A 394 -1.64 8.28 -15.41
N ASP A 395 -1.89 6.99 -15.47
CA ASP A 395 -2.65 6.22 -14.48
C ASP A 395 -1.85 6.06 -13.17
N SER A 396 -0.52 5.94 -13.24
CA SER A 396 0.32 5.78 -12.05
C SER A 396 0.24 6.98 -11.10
N ARG A 397 0.11 8.19 -11.65
CA ARG A 397 0.33 9.44 -10.90
C ARG A 397 -0.62 9.64 -9.72
N ILE A 398 -1.86 9.16 -9.83
CA ILE A 398 -2.88 9.33 -8.77
C ILE A 398 -2.59 8.48 -7.53
N ASN A 399 -1.80 7.41 -7.66
CA ASN A 399 -1.51 6.48 -6.56
C ASN A 399 -0.76 7.13 -5.39
N ARG A 400 0.01 8.18 -5.68
CA ARG A 400 0.73 8.97 -4.66
C ARG A 400 -0.16 9.97 -3.93
N ILE A 401 -1.42 10.11 -4.33
CA ILE A 401 -2.36 11.14 -3.85
C ILE A 401 -3.52 10.53 -3.07
N PHE A 402 -4.25 9.57 -3.64
CA PHE A 402 -5.39 8.95 -2.95
C PHE A 402 -4.94 7.96 -1.84
N GLU A 403 -5.88 7.49 -1.01
CA GLU A 403 -5.59 6.73 0.23
C GLU A 403 -4.68 7.51 1.21
N GLY A 404 -4.87 8.84 1.22
CA GLY A 404 -3.98 9.82 1.84
C GLY A 404 -2.74 10.06 0.97
N THR A 405 -2.29 11.31 0.86
CA THR A 405 -1.07 11.60 0.08
C THR A 405 0.14 10.89 0.68
N ASN A 406 1.20 10.70 -0.09
CA ASN A 406 2.42 10.08 0.42
C ASN A 406 3.01 10.88 1.60
N GLU A 407 2.83 12.19 1.65
CA GLU A 407 3.25 13.03 2.79
C GLU A 407 2.44 12.71 4.05
N ILE A 408 1.11 12.58 3.94
CA ILE A 408 0.25 12.21 5.08
C ILE A 408 0.60 10.80 5.58
N ASN A 409 0.83 9.85 4.67
CA ASN A 409 1.25 8.50 5.03
C ASN A 409 2.62 8.50 5.72
N ARG A 410 3.59 9.29 5.21
CA ARG A 410 4.90 9.45 5.84
C ARG A 410 4.77 10.06 7.24
N LEU A 411 3.99 11.11 7.43
CA LEU A 411 3.79 11.74 8.75
C LEU A 411 3.08 10.81 9.74
N LEU A 412 2.19 9.94 9.27
CA LEU A 412 1.48 8.97 10.11
C LEU A 412 2.42 7.95 10.76
N VAL A 413 3.48 7.52 10.06
CA VAL A 413 4.42 6.49 10.55
C VAL A 413 5.10 6.89 11.88
N PRO A 414 5.90 7.97 11.95
CA PRO A 414 6.54 8.39 13.19
C PRO A 414 5.52 8.87 14.22
N GLY A 415 4.40 9.48 13.81
CA GLY A 415 3.32 9.86 14.73
C GLY A 415 2.70 8.65 15.45
N THR A 416 2.50 7.55 14.73
CA THR A 416 1.97 6.28 15.30
C THR A 416 3.01 5.60 16.18
N LEU A 417 4.29 5.60 15.79
CA LEU A 417 5.39 5.10 16.62
C LEU A 417 5.49 5.87 17.95
N LEU A 418 5.42 7.20 17.91
CA LEU A 418 5.42 8.04 19.12
C LEU A 418 4.21 7.74 20.01
N LYS A 419 3.00 7.62 19.43
CA LYS A 419 1.78 7.23 20.17
C LYS A 419 1.97 5.89 20.88
N ARG A 420 2.49 4.87 20.19
CA ARG A 420 2.74 3.52 20.75
C ARG A 420 3.86 3.51 21.79
N ALA A 421 4.86 4.38 21.65
CA ALA A 421 5.89 4.57 22.66
C ALA A 421 5.30 5.16 23.95
N MET A 422 4.46 6.20 23.82
CA MET A 422 3.82 6.87 24.96
C MET A 422 2.79 6.00 25.67
N SER A 423 2.04 5.15 24.95
CA SER A 423 1.09 4.20 25.54
C SER A 423 1.76 2.98 26.16
N GLY A 424 3.07 2.79 25.95
CA GLY A 424 3.81 1.61 26.41
C GLY A 424 3.57 0.35 25.57
N GLU A 425 2.90 0.47 24.42
CA GLU A 425 2.70 -0.63 23.48
C GLU A 425 3.99 -1.07 22.80
N LEU A 426 4.95 -0.14 22.60
CA LEU A 426 6.27 -0.41 22.04
C LEU A 426 7.38 0.22 22.92
N PRO A 427 8.42 -0.54 23.32
CA PRO A 427 9.52 -0.02 24.16
C PRO A 427 10.57 0.79 23.37
N LEU A 428 10.13 1.73 22.53
CA LEU A 428 10.98 2.53 21.64
C LEU A 428 11.99 3.41 22.40
N LEU A 429 11.57 4.01 23.52
CA LEU A 429 12.44 4.87 24.34
C LEU A 429 13.59 4.06 24.96
N GLN A 430 13.29 2.86 25.47
CA GLN A 430 14.28 1.96 26.05
C GLN A 430 15.27 1.48 24.97
N ALA A 431 14.77 1.16 23.78
CA ALA A 431 15.60 0.76 22.65
C ALA A 431 16.54 1.88 22.19
N ALA A 432 16.05 3.12 22.08
CA ALA A 432 16.88 4.27 21.75
C ALA A 432 18.00 4.52 22.77
N GLN A 433 17.70 4.41 24.07
CA GLN A 433 18.69 4.53 25.14
C GLN A 433 19.76 3.40 25.10
N ALA A 434 19.35 2.18 24.73
CA ALA A 434 20.26 1.05 24.61
C ALA A 434 21.30 1.25 23.49
N VAL A 435 20.88 1.80 22.35
CA VAL A 435 21.79 2.12 21.23
C VAL A 435 22.89 3.09 21.67
N GLY A 436 22.54 4.12 22.44
CA GLY A 436 23.52 5.07 22.97
C GLY A 436 24.60 4.40 23.84
N LYS A 437 24.22 3.42 24.66
CA LYS A 437 25.17 2.65 25.50
C LYS A 437 26.05 1.71 24.66
N GLU A 438 25.48 1.05 23.66
CA GLU A 438 26.21 0.12 22.78
C GLU A 438 27.29 0.81 21.96
N LEU A 439 27.03 2.04 21.49
CA LEU A 439 28.01 2.83 20.73
C LEU A 439 29.32 3.05 21.50
N LEU A 440 29.23 3.21 22.82
CA LEU A 440 30.35 3.40 23.74
C LEU A 440 31.14 2.10 23.99
N SER A 441 30.52 0.93 23.84
CA SER A 441 31.12 -0.38 24.17
C SER A 441 31.43 -1.28 22.97
N ALA A 442 30.98 -0.94 21.75
CA ALA A 442 31.09 -1.85 20.61
C ALA A 442 32.55 -2.16 20.20
N GLY A 443 32.86 -3.46 20.20
CA GLY A 443 34.10 -4.09 19.73
C GLY A 443 34.17 -4.24 18.19
N PRO A 444 35.15 -5.00 17.65
CA PRO A 444 35.32 -5.16 16.21
C PRO A 444 34.10 -5.81 15.55
N ALA A 445 33.69 -5.29 14.40
CA ALA A 445 32.56 -5.81 13.65
C ALA A 445 32.90 -7.19 13.06
N SER A 446 32.00 -8.16 13.22
CA SER A 446 32.07 -9.43 12.50
C SER A 446 31.84 -9.20 11.00
N GLN A 447 32.64 -9.86 10.18
CA GLN A 447 32.50 -9.89 8.72
C GLN A 447 31.92 -11.25 8.33
N GLU A 448 30.61 -11.45 8.50
CA GLU A 448 29.94 -12.56 7.78
C GLU A 448 29.50 -12.04 6.41
N GLU A 449 29.68 -12.90 5.42
CA GLU A 449 29.46 -12.65 4.00
C GLU A 449 28.03 -13.04 3.59
N GLY A 450 27.68 -12.82 2.33
CA GLY A 450 26.38 -13.19 1.78
C GLY A 450 25.19 -12.50 2.47
N LEU A 451 24.02 -13.14 2.41
CA LEU A 451 22.76 -12.55 2.88
C LEU A 451 22.72 -12.29 4.39
N GLY A 452 23.41 -13.07 5.22
CA GLY A 452 23.55 -12.79 6.66
C GLY A 452 24.30 -11.47 6.92
N GLY A 453 25.34 -11.20 6.11
CA GLY A 453 26.04 -9.91 6.12
C GLY A 453 25.14 -8.74 5.72
N VAL A 454 24.30 -8.94 4.71
CA VAL A 454 23.33 -7.95 4.24
C VAL A 454 22.22 -7.70 5.28
N LEU A 455 21.68 -8.74 5.92
CA LEU A 455 20.68 -8.60 6.98
C LEU A 455 21.21 -7.76 8.15
N ARG A 456 22.45 -8.02 8.58
CA ARG A 456 23.08 -7.22 9.63
C ARG A 456 23.33 -5.76 9.23
N LEU A 457 23.53 -5.49 7.94
CA LEU A 457 23.56 -4.11 7.45
C LEU A 457 22.21 -3.43 7.69
N VAL A 458 21.10 -4.10 7.40
CA VAL A 458 19.76 -3.58 7.66
C VAL A 458 19.50 -3.39 9.17
N GLN A 459 19.94 -4.34 10.01
CA GLN A 459 19.85 -4.21 11.47
C GLN A 459 20.63 -3.00 12.02
N LYS A 460 21.80 -2.69 11.45
CA LYS A 460 22.52 -1.43 11.77
C LYS A 460 21.69 -0.20 11.37
N GLY A 461 20.90 -0.30 10.31
CA GLY A 461 19.92 0.72 9.90
C GLY A 461 18.87 0.99 10.98
N LYS A 462 18.35 -0.07 11.64
CA LYS A 462 17.44 0.08 12.80
C LYS A 462 18.09 0.87 13.93
N LYS A 463 19.37 0.60 14.22
CA LYS A 463 20.12 1.34 15.25
C LYS A 463 20.32 2.81 14.86
N LEU A 464 20.60 3.11 13.59
CA LEU A 464 20.67 4.49 13.09
C LEU A 464 19.33 5.22 13.29
N PHE A 465 18.22 4.57 12.95
CA PHE A 465 16.89 5.12 13.17
C PHE A 465 16.61 5.38 14.65
N LEU A 466 16.84 4.39 15.52
CA LEU A 466 16.59 4.53 16.96
C LEU A 466 17.42 5.64 17.58
N MET A 467 18.68 5.82 17.14
CA MET A 467 19.52 6.94 17.56
C MET A 467 18.96 8.29 17.10
N ALA A 468 18.61 8.42 15.82
CA ALA A 468 18.07 9.66 15.26
C ALA A 468 16.71 10.04 15.87
N ALA A 469 15.79 9.09 15.95
CA ALA A 469 14.46 9.28 16.54
C ALA A 469 14.54 9.56 18.04
N GLY A 470 15.41 8.87 18.76
CA GLY A 470 15.63 9.07 20.20
C GLY A 470 16.12 10.49 20.51
N LEU A 471 17.14 10.97 19.79
CA LEU A 471 17.68 12.31 19.96
C LEU A 471 16.69 13.39 19.51
N ALA A 472 15.97 13.18 18.41
CA ALA A 472 14.90 14.09 17.99
C ALA A 472 13.81 14.23 19.07
N ALA A 473 13.33 13.10 19.61
CA ALA A 473 12.34 13.11 20.68
C ALA A 473 12.86 13.74 21.96
N GLN A 474 14.12 13.51 22.31
CA GLN A 474 14.75 14.08 23.51
C GLN A 474 14.93 15.60 23.40
N ASN A 475 15.41 16.10 22.26
CA ASN A 475 15.82 17.50 22.11
C ASN A 475 14.66 18.41 21.69
N GLU A 476 13.69 17.92 20.92
CA GLU A 476 12.53 18.72 20.50
C GLU A 476 11.30 18.51 21.39
N GLY A 477 11.22 17.40 22.13
CA GLY A 477 10.10 17.07 22.99
C GLY A 477 8.76 17.15 22.26
N ASN A 478 7.82 17.94 22.81
CA ASN A 478 6.50 18.10 22.21
C ASN A 478 6.49 18.85 20.87
N ALA A 479 7.55 19.60 20.53
CA ALA A 479 7.63 20.32 19.26
C ALA A 479 7.87 19.38 18.07
N LEU A 480 8.40 18.17 18.30
CA LEU A 480 8.67 17.18 17.25
C LEU A 480 7.41 16.86 16.42
N LYS A 481 6.23 16.85 17.04
CA LYS A 481 4.95 16.54 16.36
C LYS A 481 4.63 17.51 15.21
N ASP A 482 5.15 18.74 15.31
CA ASP A 482 4.94 19.82 14.34
C ASP A 482 6.15 19.97 13.39
N ASN A 483 7.27 19.30 13.68
CA ASN A 483 8.48 19.33 12.85
C ASN A 483 8.40 18.32 11.69
N GLN A 484 7.67 18.69 10.64
CA GLN A 484 7.49 17.83 9.48
C GLN A 484 8.81 17.48 8.77
N PHE A 485 9.83 18.34 8.78
CA PHE A 485 11.12 18.01 8.15
C PHE A 485 11.78 16.80 8.81
N VAL A 486 11.85 16.81 10.15
CA VAL A 486 12.40 15.68 10.92
C VAL A 486 11.50 14.45 10.81
N LEU A 487 10.18 14.60 10.94
CA LEU A 487 9.24 13.48 10.84
C LEU A 487 9.30 12.80 9.47
N MET A 488 9.39 13.57 8.38
CA MET A 488 9.50 13.01 7.02
C MET A 488 10.79 12.21 6.83
N ALA A 489 11.92 12.71 7.34
CA ALA A 489 13.19 11.99 7.30
C ALA A 489 13.13 10.70 8.13
N LEU A 490 12.55 10.75 9.33
CA LEU A 490 12.34 9.55 10.17
C LEU A 490 11.42 8.53 9.49
N ALA A 491 10.35 8.97 8.82
CA ALA A 491 9.47 8.09 8.06
C ALA A 491 10.19 7.39 6.91
N GLU A 492 11.04 8.13 6.18
CA GLU A 492 11.88 7.58 5.11
C GLU A 492 12.85 6.54 5.65
N MET A 493 13.47 6.78 6.82
CA MET A 493 14.32 5.77 7.46
C MET A 493 13.54 4.49 7.78
N VAL A 494 12.33 4.60 8.34
CA VAL A 494 11.49 3.41 8.65
C VAL A 494 11.12 2.66 7.36
N LEU A 495 10.79 3.37 6.28
CA LEU A 495 10.47 2.79 4.98
C LEU A 495 11.66 2.01 4.41
N GLN A 496 12.85 2.60 4.40
CA GLN A 496 14.06 1.96 3.89
C GLN A 496 14.44 0.71 4.70
N ILE A 497 14.26 0.73 6.02
CA ILE A 497 14.47 -0.45 6.89
C ILE A 497 13.49 -1.56 6.53
N TYR A 498 12.18 -1.26 6.50
CA TYR A 498 11.15 -2.27 6.25
C TYR A 498 11.30 -2.89 4.85
N ALA A 499 11.59 -2.05 3.85
CA ALA A 499 11.84 -2.46 2.47
C ALA A 499 13.05 -3.38 2.35
N ALA A 500 14.21 -2.94 2.86
CA ALA A 500 15.45 -3.71 2.78
C ALA A 500 15.39 -5.01 3.58
N GLU A 501 14.78 -4.98 4.78
CA GLU A 501 14.63 -6.19 5.60
C GLU A 501 13.73 -7.21 4.90
N SER A 502 12.58 -6.79 4.37
CA SER A 502 11.64 -7.69 3.68
C SER A 502 12.29 -8.35 2.47
N ALA A 503 13.06 -7.58 1.68
CA ALA A 503 13.80 -8.09 0.53
C ALA A 503 14.86 -9.14 0.93
N VAL A 504 15.66 -8.87 1.97
CA VAL A 504 16.70 -9.81 2.42
C VAL A 504 16.10 -11.06 3.04
N LEU A 505 15.08 -10.92 3.89
CA LEU A 505 14.41 -12.07 4.51
C LEU A 505 13.74 -12.96 3.47
N ARG A 506 13.14 -12.39 2.42
CA ARG A 506 12.64 -13.18 1.29
C ARG A 506 13.76 -13.93 0.59
N ALA A 507 14.86 -13.25 0.24
CA ALA A 507 16.00 -13.92 -0.41
C ALA A 507 16.59 -15.05 0.45
N MET A 508 16.68 -14.86 1.76
CA MET A 508 17.16 -15.87 2.70
C MET A 508 16.21 -17.07 2.78
N LYS A 509 14.90 -16.82 2.91
CA LYS A 509 13.90 -17.88 2.95
C LYS A 509 13.87 -18.67 1.64
N LEU A 510 13.94 -17.97 0.49
CA LEU A 510 13.97 -18.58 -0.84
C LEU A 510 15.19 -19.50 -1.05
N ALA A 511 16.33 -19.19 -0.44
CA ALA A 511 17.52 -20.04 -0.48
C ALA A 511 17.30 -21.41 0.20
N GLY A 512 16.31 -21.52 1.10
CA GLY A 512 15.92 -22.77 1.76
C GLY A 512 14.83 -23.56 1.02
N LEU A 513 14.25 -23.02 -0.07
CA LEU A 513 13.17 -23.65 -0.82
C LEU A 513 13.69 -24.36 -2.08
N GLU A 514 13.00 -25.42 -2.51
CA GLU A 514 13.26 -26.12 -3.77
C GLU A 514 12.70 -25.33 -4.97
N VAL A 515 13.39 -24.25 -5.34
CA VAL A 515 13.07 -23.42 -6.51
C VAL A 515 14.23 -23.39 -7.51
N GLN A 516 14.02 -22.83 -8.70
CA GLN A 516 15.08 -22.72 -9.70
C GLN A 516 16.26 -21.88 -9.18
N ALA A 517 17.49 -22.37 -9.36
CA ALA A 517 18.70 -21.69 -8.88
C ALA A 517 18.84 -20.24 -9.38
N LYS A 518 18.36 -19.95 -10.59
CA LYS A 518 18.33 -18.59 -11.13
C LYS A 518 17.38 -17.65 -10.37
N HIS A 519 16.28 -18.15 -9.80
CA HIS A 519 15.36 -17.34 -8.99
C HIS A 519 16.03 -16.95 -7.66
N GLN A 520 16.68 -17.92 -7.00
CA GLN A 520 17.46 -17.67 -5.78
C GLN A 520 18.58 -16.65 -6.03
N LEU A 521 19.31 -16.81 -7.14
CA LEU A 521 20.40 -15.90 -7.50
C LEU A 521 19.90 -14.48 -7.78
N PHE A 522 18.78 -14.33 -8.50
CA PHE A 522 18.18 -13.02 -8.74
C PHE A 522 17.77 -12.36 -7.42
N ALA A 523 17.02 -13.07 -6.58
CA ALA A 523 16.56 -12.55 -5.29
C ALA A 523 17.72 -12.11 -4.40
N ALA A 524 18.79 -12.92 -4.32
CA ALA A 524 19.97 -12.57 -3.54
C ALA A 524 20.67 -11.30 -4.05
N LYS A 525 20.80 -11.14 -5.38
CA LYS A 525 21.41 -9.95 -5.99
C LYS A 525 20.53 -8.71 -5.83
N ALA A 526 19.23 -8.83 -6.07
CA ALA A 526 18.26 -7.75 -5.93
C ALA A 526 18.17 -7.28 -4.47
N ALA A 527 18.06 -8.21 -3.51
CA ALA A 527 18.08 -7.90 -2.09
C ALA A 527 19.38 -7.18 -1.67
N THR A 528 20.54 -7.67 -2.14
CA THR A 528 21.83 -7.04 -1.85
C THR A 528 21.88 -5.62 -2.41
N LEU A 529 21.51 -5.41 -3.68
CA LEU A 529 21.49 -4.09 -4.29
C LEU A 529 20.55 -3.13 -3.54
N ALA A 530 19.33 -3.60 -3.24
CA ALA A 530 18.33 -2.82 -2.51
C ALA A 530 18.80 -2.43 -1.12
N SER A 531 19.38 -3.35 -0.35
CA SER A 531 19.85 -3.05 1.01
C SER A 531 21.01 -2.05 1.04
N TYR A 532 21.94 -2.12 0.08
CA TYR A 532 23.01 -1.14 0.00
C TYR A 532 22.49 0.25 -0.42
N THR A 533 21.55 0.31 -1.36
CA THR A 533 20.88 1.57 -1.74
C THR A 533 20.11 2.16 -0.55
N ALA A 534 19.31 1.35 0.13
CA ALA A 534 18.55 1.74 1.31
C ALA A 534 19.47 2.25 2.43
N PHE A 535 20.61 1.58 2.66
CA PHE A 535 21.56 2.00 3.68
C PHE A 535 22.23 3.33 3.37
N ASN A 536 22.48 3.65 2.09
CA ASN A 536 22.96 4.98 1.69
C ASN A 536 21.94 6.07 2.07
N SER A 537 20.65 5.82 1.79
CA SER A 537 19.56 6.72 2.20
C SER A 537 19.48 6.87 3.72
N LEU A 538 19.50 5.74 4.46
CA LEU A 538 19.48 5.74 5.93
C LEU A 538 20.61 6.57 6.55
N GLU A 539 21.83 6.43 6.03
CA GLU A 539 22.99 7.19 6.51
C GLU A 539 22.81 8.69 6.24
N GLN A 540 22.26 9.07 5.09
CA GLN A 540 21.96 10.46 4.75
C GLN A 540 20.87 11.04 5.66
N GLN A 541 19.70 10.39 5.74
CA GLN A 541 18.57 10.85 6.54
C GLN A 541 18.94 10.96 8.03
N ALA A 542 19.68 9.99 8.57
CA ALA A 542 20.17 10.05 9.95
C ALA A 542 21.03 11.30 10.17
N LYS A 543 21.97 11.62 9.27
CA LYS A 543 22.82 12.81 9.39
C LYS A 543 22.00 14.10 9.33
N GLU A 544 21.03 14.18 8.43
CA GLU A 544 20.17 15.37 8.29
C GLU A 544 19.34 15.61 9.56
N VAL A 545 18.69 14.57 10.09
CA VAL A 545 17.95 14.65 11.37
C VAL A 545 18.86 15.07 12.51
N LEU A 546 20.00 14.41 12.67
CA LEU A 546 20.92 14.67 13.79
C LEU A 546 21.50 16.09 13.74
N CYS A 547 21.88 16.57 12.57
CA CYS A 547 22.34 17.95 12.38
C CYS A 547 21.23 18.99 12.65
N ALA A 548 19.96 18.64 12.47
CA ALA A 548 18.85 19.53 12.77
C ALA A 548 18.56 19.62 14.28
N VAL A 549 18.70 18.50 15.01
CA VAL A 549 18.25 18.41 16.41
C VAL A 549 19.37 18.50 17.45
N GLU A 550 20.64 18.39 17.05
CA GLU A 550 21.82 18.40 17.94
C GLU A 550 22.87 19.43 17.50
N LYS A 551 23.65 20.00 18.44
CA LYS A 551 24.62 21.07 18.13
C LYS A 551 25.95 20.91 18.88
N GLY A 552 26.99 21.62 18.42
CA GLY A 552 28.29 21.70 19.10
C GLY A 552 29.03 20.36 19.21
N ASP A 553 29.77 20.17 20.32
CA ASP A 553 30.59 18.97 20.57
C ASP A 553 29.75 17.68 20.69
N ALA A 554 28.50 17.80 21.15
CA ALA A 554 27.55 16.70 21.21
C ALA A 554 27.24 16.18 19.79
N LEU A 555 26.96 17.08 18.84
CA LEU A 555 26.74 16.72 17.44
C LEU A 555 27.95 16.00 16.84
N ALA A 556 29.17 16.51 17.07
CA ALA A 556 30.39 15.87 16.58
C ALA A 556 30.55 14.43 17.10
N THR A 557 30.22 14.22 18.39
CA THR A 557 30.23 12.90 19.03
C THR A 557 29.21 11.95 18.40
N VAL A 558 27.98 12.41 18.21
CA VAL A 558 26.90 11.61 17.62
C VAL A 558 27.23 11.25 16.16
N LEU A 559 27.74 12.20 15.36
CA LEU A 559 28.14 11.94 13.97
C LEU A 559 29.32 10.94 13.86
N ALA A 560 30.22 10.92 14.84
CA ALA A 560 31.24 9.87 14.94
C ALA A 560 30.61 8.49 15.19
N GLY A 561 29.54 8.44 16.02
CA GLY A 561 28.71 7.26 16.22
C GLY A 561 28.04 6.78 14.93
N VAL A 562 27.44 7.69 14.15
CA VAL A 562 26.88 7.39 12.81
C VAL A 562 27.95 6.76 11.93
N LYS A 563 29.14 7.37 11.85
CA LYS A 563 30.26 6.86 11.03
C LYS A 563 30.70 5.45 11.47
N LYS A 564 30.65 5.14 12.77
CA LYS A 564 30.96 3.81 13.31
C LYS A 564 29.90 2.79 12.89
N LEU A 565 28.61 3.11 13.04
CA LEU A 565 27.50 2.25 12.62
C LEU A 565 27.43 2.05 11.10
N ALA A 566 27.80 3.07 10.33
CA ALA A 566 27.75 3.04 8.87
C ALA A 566 28.83 2.15 8.22
N ARG A 567 29.83 1.70 8.98
CA ARG A 567 30.90 0.83 8.45
C ARG A 567 30.32 -0.49 7.92
N ARG A 568 30.63 -0.77 6.67
CA ARG A 568 30.17 -1.94 5.90
C ARG A 568 31.20 -2.34 4.84
N PRO A 569 31.23 -3.60 4.39
CA PRO A 569 32.03 -4.01 3.24
C PRO A 569 31.65 -3.22 1.99
N ASN A 570 32.57 -3.13 1.02
CA ASN A 570 32.26 -2.57 -0.29
C ASN A 570 31.55 -3.62 -1.15
N VAL A 571 30.62 -3.17 -1.99
CA VAL A 571 29.94 -4.02 -2.98
C VAL A 571 29.97 -3.34 -4.35
N ASP A 572 30.17 -4.11 -5.41
CA ASP A 572 30.07 -3.61 -6.78
C ASP A 572 28.59 -3.49 -7.20
N MET A 573 27.97 -2.37 -6.83
CA MET A 573 26.57 -2.09 -7.19
C MET A 573 26.35 -1.91 -8.71
N ILE A 574 27.40 -1.62 -9.49
CA ILE A 574 27.31 -1.54 -10.96
C ILE A 574 27.31 -2.95 -11.53
N GLY A 575 28.20 -3.82 -11.05
CA GLY A 575 28.22 -5.24 -11.36
C GLY A 575 26.88 -5.91 -11.07
N LEU A 576 26.32 -5.69 -9.88
CA LEU A 576 24.99 -6.20 -9.51
C LEU A 576 23.91 -5.76 -10.50
N ARG A 577 23.87 -4.48 -10.90
CA ARG A 577 22.90 -4.00 -11.90
C ARG A 577 23.07 -4.70 -13.25
N ARG A 578 24.30 -4.92 -13.72
CA ARG A 578 24.55 -5.63 -14.98
C ARG A 578 24.04 -7.07 -14.93
N GLU A 579 24.31 -7.77 -13.83
CA GLU A 579 23.87 -9.16 -13.64
C GLU A 579 22.34 -9.25 -13.54
N ILE A 580 21.71 -8.38 -12.76
CA ILE A 580 20.24 -8.31 -12.63
C ILE A 580 19.59 -8.00 -13.98
N ALA A 581 20.14 -7.04 -14.74
CA ALA A 581 19.65 -6.73 -16.08
C ALA A 581 19.77 -7.94 -17.02
N ALA A 582 20.91 -8.62 -17.02
CA ALA A 582 21.13 -9.80 -17.86
C ALA A 582 20.11 -10.90 -17.55
N MET A 583 19.88 -11.20 -16.27
CA MET A 583 18.87 -12.18 -15.84
C MET A 583 17.45 -11.77 -16.23
N THR A 584 17.13 -10.47 -16.13
CA THR A 584 15.84 -9.90 -16.54
C THR A 584 15.61 -10.02 -18.04
N ILE A 585 16.63 -9.69 -18.83
CA ILE A 585 16.58 -9.75 -20.30
C ILE A 585 16.50 -11.20 -20.77
N GLU A 586 17.27 -12.12 -20.18
CA GLU A 586 17.28 -13.54 -20.53
C GLU A 586 15.92 -14.20 -20.25
N GLN A 587 15.26 -13.86 -19.13
CA GLN A 587 13.94 -14.38 -18.80
C GLN A 587 12.83 -13.81 -19.70
N GLY A 588 13.01 -12.59 -20.24
CA GLY A 588 12.01 -11.91 -21.07
C GLY A 588 10.78 -11.40 -20.31
N LYS A 589 10.77 -11.51 -18.97
CA LYS A 589 9.73 -11.02 -18.05
C LYS A 589 10.33 -10.82 -16.66
N TYR A 590 9.52 -10.39 -15.68
CA TYR A 590 9.95 -10.26 -14.29
C TYR A 590 10.58 -11.59 -13.77
N PRO A 591 11.82 -11.59 -13.25
CA PRO A 591 12.61 -12.83 -13.04
C PRO A 591 12.08 -13.86 -12.05
N LEU A 592 11.09 -13.51 -11.22
CA LEU A 592 10.48 -14.42 -10.24
C LEU A 592 9.12 -14.98 -10.70
N ARG A 593 8.73 -14.72 -11.96
CA ARG A 593 7.51 -15.23 -12.59
C ARG A 593 7.80 -16.29 -13.66
#